data_AF-A0A2H0IMD7-F1
#
_entry.id   AF-A0A2H0IMD7-F1
#
_cell.length_a   1.000
_cell.length_b   1.000
_cell.length_c   1.000
_cell.angle_alpha   90.00
_cell.angle_beta   90.00
_cell.angle_gamma   90.00
#
_symmetry.space_group_name_H-M   'P 1'
#
loop_
_entity.id
_entity.type
_entity.pdbx_description
1 polymer ?
#
loop_
_entity_poly.entity_id
_entity_poly.type
_entity_poly.pdbx_seq_one_letter_code
_entity_poly.pdbx_strand_id
1 'polypeptide(L)'
;MEPHFDLSDDQFEAQFRSLTFVPAHFSHEAHLRLAWIHIRKYGVDKAAENIAEQILAFANSLGESAIYNKTLTVAAVKAVNHFYLRSKTGNFKEFIDEFPQLKHEFKQLIGSHYSLDIFNSEEAKAEYLQPDLIPFD
;
A
#
# COMPACT_ATOMS: atom_id res chain seq x y z
N MET A 1 -2.92 14.16 13.42
CA MET A 1 -3.39 13.78 12.08
C MET A 1 -2.15 13.54 11.25
N GLU A 2 -2.09 12.48 10.46
CA GLU A 2 -0.88 12.15 9.68
C GLU A 2 -0.58 13.26 8.66
N PRO A 3 0.71 13.60 8.39
CA PRO A 3 1.08 14.73 7.54
C PRO A 3 0.61 14.65 6.09
N HIS A 4 0.31 13.44 5.60
CA HIS A 4 -0.19 13.27 4.24
C HIS A 4 -1.54 13.98 4.05
N PHE A 5 -2.39 14.11 5.08
CA PHE A 5 -3.70 14.76 4.97
C PHE A 5 -3.64 16.25 4.63
N ASP A 6 -2.49 16.90 4.78
CA ASP A 6 -2.29 18.31 4.40
C ASP A 6 -2.21 18.50 2.87
N LEU A 7 -2.10 17.41 2.11
CA LEU A 7 -2.05 17.39 0.65
C LEU A 7 -3.37 16.87 0.07
N SER A 8 -3.81 17.46 -1.05
CA SER A 8 -4.84 16.83 -1.89
C SER A 8 -4.35 15.48 -2.44
N ASP A 9 -5.28 14.62 -2.88
CA ASP A 9 -4.92 13.32 -3.47
C ASP A 9 -3.98 13.48 -4.68
N ASP A 10 -4.24 14.49 -5.53
CA ASP A 10 -3.40 14.78 -6.70
C ASP A 10 -2.01 15.29 -6.31
N GLN A 11 -1.94 16.16 -5.29
CA GLN A 11 -0.66 16.67 -4.79
C GLN A 11 0.16 15.56 -4.15
N PHE A 12 -0.47 14.71 -3.33
CA PHE A 12 0.19 13.59 -2.67
C PHE A 12 0.74 12.59 -3.69
N GLU A 13 -0.08 12.15 -4.65
CA GLU A 13 0.35 11.25 -5.71
C GLU A 13 1.46 11.88 -6.58
N ALA A 14 1.34 13.15 -6.94
CA ALA A 14 2.35 13.84 -7.75
C ALA A 14 3.69 13.98 -7.01
N GLN A 15 3.68 14.33 -5.72
CA GLN A 15 4.90 14.42 -4.91
C GLN A 15 5.55 13.05 -4.71
N PHE A 16 4.75 12.00 -4.49
CA PHE A 16 5.30 10.65 -4.35
C PHE A 16 5.94 10.18 -5.66
N ARG A 17 5.23 10.33 -6.79
CA ARG A 17 5.73 9.98 -8.12
C ARG A 17 6.99 10.76 -8.52
N SER A 18 7.13 12.02 -8.10
CA SER A 18 8.30 12.85 -8.38
C SER A 18 9.41 12.74 -7.35
N LEU A 19 9.27 11.84 -6.35
CA LEU A 19 10.24 11.62 -5.28
C LEU A 19 10.50 12.86 -4.42
N THR A 20 9.56 13.82 -4.40
CA THR A 20 9.66 15.04 -3.58
C THR A 20 8.85 14.95 -2.29
N PHE A 21 8.12 13.86 -2.07
CA PHE A 21 7.41 13.63 -0.82
C PHE A 21 8.39 13.41 0.34
N VAL A 22 8.11 14.01 1.50
CA VAL A 22 9.02 13.95 2.66
C VAL A 22 9.09 12.51 3.20
N PRO A 23 10.28 11.87 3.26
CA PRO A 23 10.40 10.46 3.67
C PRO A 23 9.82 10.17 5.05
N ALA A 24 10.05 11.08 6.02
CA ALA A 24 9.52 10.94 7.37
C ALA A 24 7.98 10.95 7.45
N HIS A 25 7.30 11.40 6.39
CA HIS A 25 5.85 11.43 6.30
C HIS A 25 5.28 10.19 5.59
N PHE A 26 6.12 9.29 5.06
CA PHE A 26 5.68 8.07 4.40
C PHE A 26 5.45 6.95 5.42
N SER A 27 4.35 7.07 6.16
CA SER A 27 3.87 6.05 7.10
C SER A 27 3.13 4.91 6.38
N HIS A 28 2.81 3.84 7.12
CA HIS A 28 1.94 2.77 6.63
C HIS A 28 0.58 3.33 6.15
N GLU A 29 0.01 4.29 6.89
CA GLU A 29 -1.25 4.93 6.48
C GLU A 29 -1.10 5.73 5.18
N ALA A 30 0.02 6.44 5.00
CA ALA A 30 0.32 7.12 3.75
C ALA A 30 0.41 6.15 2.56
N HIS A 31 1.01 4.96 2.76
CA HIS A 31 1.03 3.89 1.76
C HIS A 31 -0.38 3.40 1.42
N LEU A 32 -1.22 3.12 2.42
CA LEU A 32 -2.62 2.72 2.19
C LEU A 32 -3.41 3.79 1.44
N ARG A 33 -3.16 5.07 1.73
CA ARG A 33 -3.75 6.18 0.99
C ARG A 33 -3.33 6.19 -0.47
N LEU A 34 -2.04 5.98 -0.74
CA LEU A 34 -1.52 5.90 -2.11
C LEU A 34 -2.19 4.76 -2.88
N ALA A 35 -2.34 3.59 -2.24
CA ALA A 35 -3.10 2.45 -2.77
C ALA A 35 -4.54 2.82 -3.11
N TRP A 36 -5.26 3.45 -2.18
CA TRP A 36 -6.65 3.86 -2.38
C TRP A 36 -6.80 4.84 -3.56
N ILE A 37 -5.92 5.85 -3.66
CA ILE A 37 -5.91 6.81 -4.77
C ILE A 37 -5.69 6.10 -6.10
N HIS A 38 -4.69 5.22 -6.16
CA HIS A 38 -4.35 4.49 -7.38
C HIS A 38 -5.45 3.52 -7.81
N ILE A 39 -6.07 2.80 -6.87
CA ILE A 39 -7.19 1.88 -7.17
C ILE A 39 -8.35 2.67 -7.78
N ARG A 40 -8.71 3.81 -7.17
CA ARG A 40 -9.80 4.66 -7.67
C ARG A 40 -9.52 5.21 -9.08
N LYS A 41 -8.27 5.54 -9.40
CA LYS A 41 -7.88 6.15 -10.69
C LYS A 41 -7.57 5.15 -11.80
N TYR A 42 -6.97 4.01 -11.46
CA TYR A 42 -6.32 3.12 -12.43
C TYR A 42 -6.82 1.67 -12.37
N GLY A 43 -7.63 1.30 -11.37
CA GLY A 43 -7.99 -0.09 -11.09
C GLY A 43 -6.88 -0.86 -10.38
N VAL A 44 -7.24 -2.00 -9.77
CA VAL A 44 -6.37 -2.74 -8.83
C VAL A 44 -5.08 -3.26 -9.46
N ASP A 45 -5.13 -3.79 -10.69
CA ASP A 45 -3.96 -4.38 -11.34
C ASP A 45 -2.92 -3.29 -11.66
N LYS A 46 -3.37 -2.18 -12.27
CA LYS A 46 -2.49 -1.06 -12.57
C LYS A 46 -2.02 -0.33 -11.31
N ALA A 47 -2.85 -0.28 -10.27
CA ALA A 47 -2.46 0.25 -8.98
C ALA A 47 -1.29 -0.54 -8.36
N ALA A 48 -1.35 -1.87 -8.40
CA ALA A 48 -0.31 -2.73 -7.87
C ALA A 48 1.03 -2.54 -8.61
N GLU A 49 1.00 -2.47 -9.94
CA GLU A 49 2.19 -2.17 -10.76
C GLU A 49 2.78 -0.80 -10.39
N ASN A 50 1.96 0.24 -10.46
CA ASN A 50 2.40 1.62 -10.24
C ASN A 50 3.01 1.81 -8.85
N ILE A 51 2.39 1.22 -7.81
CA ILE A 51 2.85 1.40 -6.43
C ILE A 51 4.11 0.59 -6.17
N ALA A 52 4.23 -0.63 -6.70
CA ALA A 52 5.45 -1.40 -6.60
C ALA A 52 6.64 -0.64 -7.23
N GLU A 53 6.43 -0.06 -8.42
CA GLU A 53 7.45 0.76 -9.10
C GLU A 53 7.79 2.03 -8.31
N GLN A 54 6.77 2.79 -7.87
CA GLN A 54 6.98 4.06 -7.18
C GLN A 54 7.63 3.89 -5.81
N ILE A 55 7.20 2.90 -5.01
CA ILE A 55 7.80 2.64 -3.69
C ILE A 55 9.24 2.15 -3.84
N LEU A 56 9.52 1.28 -4.82
CA LEU A 56 10.88 0.85 -5.10
C LEU A 56 11.77 2.02 -5.53
N ALA A 57 11.28 2.90 -6.42
CA ALA A 57 12.00 4.11 -6.82
C ALA A 57 12.24 5.06 -5.63
N PHE A 58 11.24 5.23 -4.77
CA PHE A 58 11.34 6.01 -3.54
C PHE A 58 12.38 5.45 -2.58
N ALA A 59 12.32 4.15 -2.28
CA ALA A 59 13.31 3.47 -1.45
C ALA A 59 14.74 3.57 -2.03
N ASN A 60 14.89 3.40 -3.35
CA ASN A 60 16.17 3.58 -4.04
C ASN A 60 16.73 5.01 -3.88
N SER A 61 15.87 6.03 -3.99
CA SER A 61 16.29 7.43 -3.84
C SER A 61 16.84 7.76 -2.45
N LEU A 62 16.46 6.96 -1.44
CA LEU A 62 16.89 7.07 -0.06
C LEU A 62 18.07 6.14 0.28
N GLY A 63 18.48 5.26 -0.65
CA GLY A 63 19.46 4.21 -0.37
C GLY A 63 18.92 3.07 0.50
N GLU A 64 17.59 2.96 0.63
CA GLU A 64 16.89 2.03 1.52
C GLU A 64 16.18 0.90 0.73
N SER A 65 16.67 0.54 -0.45
CA SER A 65 16.04 -0.50 -1.27
C SER A 65 15.99 -1.88 -0.61
N ALA A 66 16.88 -2.16 0.35
CA ALA A 66 16.92 -3.42 1.09
C ALA A 66 15.71 -3.64 2.03
N ILE A 67 14.99 -2.57 2.41
CA ILE A 67 13.77 -2.67 3.23
C ILE A 67 12.50 -2.81 2.37
N TYR A 68 12.60 -2.59 1.06
CA TYR A 68 11.47 -2.76 0.15
C TYR A 68 11.05 -4.24 0.10
N ASN A 69 9.73 -4.46 0.15
CA ASN A 69 9.15 -5.78 0.03
C ASN A 69 8.04 -5.77 -1.03
N LYS A 70 8.30 -6.40 -2.18
CA LYS A 70 7.38 -6.42 -3.31
C LYS A 70 6.08 -7.13 -2.97
N THR A 71 6.15 -8.29 -2.31
CA THR A 71 4.96 -9.05 -1.94
C THR A 71 4.06 -8.26 -0.99
N LEU A 72 4.63 -7.68 0.06
CA LEU A 72 3.88 -6.90 1.03
C LEU A 72 3.23 -5.66 0.40
N THR A 73 3.94 -5.01 -0.54
CA THR A 73 3.43 -3.86 -1.28
C THR A 73 2.20 -4.23 -2.11
N VAL A 74 2.29 -5.29 -2.92
CA VAL A 74 1.16 -5.75 -3.74
C VAL A 74 0.00 -6.26 -2.88
N ALA A 75 0.31 -6.97 -1.79
CA ALA A 75 -0.70 -7.47 -0.86
C ALA A 75 -1.45 -6.32 -0.17
N ALA A 76 -0.78 -5.22 0.18
CA ALA A 76 -1.44 -4.03 0.71
C ALA A 76 -2.44 -3.43 -0.29
N VAL A 77 -2.05 -3.32 -1.57
CA VAL A 77 -2.95 -2.82 -2.63
C VAL A 77 -4.16 -3.73 -2.79
N LYS A 78 -3.97 -5.05 -2.81
CA LYS A 78 -5.08 -6.01 -2.92
C LYS A 78 -6.01 -5.97 -1.71
N ALA A 79 -5.45 -5.87 -0.49
CA ALA A 79 -6.22 -5.70 0.73
C ALA A 79 -7.05 -4.40 0.71
N VAL A 80 -6.46 -3.27 0.30
CA VAL A 80 -7.20 -2.00 0.15
C VAL A 80 -8.31 -2.15 -0.88
N ASN A 81 -8.07 -2.81 -2.01
CA ASN A 81 -9.09 -3.03 -3.03
C ASN A 81 -10.28 -3.86 -2.50
N HIS A 82 -10.01 -4.93 -1.75
CA HIS A 82 -11.05 -5.75 -1.11
C HIS A 82 -12.02 -4.88 -0.29
N PHE A 83 -11.51 -3.99 0.54
CA PHE A 83 -12.36 -3.09 1.33
C PHE A 83 -12.94 -1.94 0.51
N TYR A 84 -12.20 -1.41 -0.47
CA TYR A 84 -12.65 -0.34 -1.36
C TYR A 84 -13.94 -0.73 -2.09
N LEU A 85 -14.04 -1.97 -2.58
CA LEU A 85 -15.24 -2.49 -3.24
C LEU A 85 -16.46 -2.63 -2.30
N ARG A 86 -16.24 -2.65 -0.99
CA ARG A 86 -17.27 -2.80 0.06
C ARG A 86 -17.64 -1.47 0.71
N SER A 87 -16.77 -0.47 0.60
CA SER A 87 -16.98 0.88 1.12
C SER A 87 -17.99 1.66 0.28
N LYS A 88 -18.67 2.62 0.93
CA LYS A 88 -19.46 3.66 0.26
C LYS A 88 -18.88 5.06 0.46
N THR A 89 -17.71 5.15 1.09
CA THR A 89 -17.09 6.43 1.45
C THR A 89 -16.51 7.13 0.22
N GLY A 90 -16.54 8.46 0.23
CA GLY A 90 -16.04 9.29 -0.87
C GLY A 90 -14.59 9.75 -0.69
N ASN A 91 -14.01 9.57 0.50
CA ASN A 91 -12.68 10.04 0.85
C ASN A 91 -11.90 9.03 1.69
N PHE A 92 -10.57 9.09 1.61
CA PHE A 92 -9.70 8.14 2.30
C PHE A 92 -9.82 8.19 3.82
N LYS A 93 -10.09 9.36 4.41
CA LYS A 93 -10.19 9.49 5.87
C LYS A 93 -11.36 8.66 6.41
N GLU A 94 -12.54 8.79 5.81
CA GLU A 94 -13.69 7.95 6.17
C GLU A 94 -13.44 6.48 5.86
N PHE A 95 -12.78 6.16 4.74
CA PHE A 95 -12.44 4.79 4.39
C PHE A 95 -11.54 4.10 5.43
N ILE A 96 -10.48 4.78 5.89
CA ILE A 96 -9.56 4.19 6.88
C ILE A 96 -10.19 4.12 8.28
N ASP A 97 -11.13 5.02 8.59
CA ASP A 97 -11.94 4.98 9.80
C ASP A 97 -12.99 3.83 9.75
N GLU A 98 -13.52 3.51 8.56
CA GLU A 98 -14.49 2.41 8.33
C GLU A 98 -13.84 1.02 8.42
N PHE A 99 -12.58 0.89 7.98
CA PHE A 99 -11.84 -0.38 7.96
C PHE A 99 -10.54 -0.30 8.79
N PRO A 100 -10.63 -0.12 10.13
CA PRO A 100 -9.48 0.11 10.99
C PRO A 100 -8.46 -1.03 10.98
N GLN A 101 -8.86 -2.25 10.63
CA GLN A 101 -7.97 -3.41 10.51
C GLN A 101 -6.84 -3.20 9.47
N LEU A 102 -7.07 -2.40 8.43
CA LEU A 102 -6.02 -2.04 7.46
C LEU A 102 -4.87 -1.29 8.13
N LYS A 103 -5.16 -0.49 9.15
CA LYS A 103 -4.18 0.33 9.87
C LYS A 103 -3.61 -0.39 11.09
N HIS A 104 -4.47 -1.03 11.89
CA HIS A 104 -4.11 -1.51 13.22
C HIS A 104 -3.81 -3.01 13.28
N GLU A 105 -4.38 -3.80 12.36
CA GLU A 105 -4.30 -5.27 12.36
C GLU A 105 -3.68 -5.80 11.06
N PHE A 106 -2.95 -4.95 10.33
CA PHE A 106 -2.46 -5.25 8.99
C PHE A 106 -1.65 -6.55 8.93
N LYS A 107 -0.76 -6.78 9.90
CA LYS A 107 0.03 -8.02 9.95
C LYS A 107 -0.83 -9.27 10.08
N GLN A 108 -1.87 -9.22 10.91
CA GLN A 108 -2.79 -10.35 11.12
C GLN A 108 -3.66 -10.57 9.87
N LEU A 109 -4.14 -9.48 9.27
CA LEU A 109 -4.88 -9.52 8.02
C LEU A 109 -4.05 -10.21 6.93
N ILE A 110 -2.83 -9.73 6.66
CA ILE A 110 -1.92 -10.33 5.68
C ILE A 110 -1.57 -11.79 6.03
N GLY A 111 -1.39 -12.09 7.33
CA GLY A 111 -1.12 -13.46 7.81
C GLY A 111 -2.26 -14.45 7.55
N SER A 112 -3.49 -14.01 7.31
CA SER A 112 -4.59 -14.91 6.89
C SER A 112 -4.50 -15.35 5.43
N HIS A 113 -3.72 -14.65 4.61
CA HIS A 113 -3.57 -14.88 3.18
C HIS A 113 -2.32 -15.71 2.83
N TYR A 114 -1.31 -15.69 3.71
CA TYR A 114 0.00 -16.31 3.47
C TYR A 114 0.36 -17.29 4.58
N SER A 115 0.78 -18.52 4.22
CA SER A 115 1.33 -19.48 5.18
C SER A 115 2.80 -19.22 5.51
N LEU A 116 3.52 -18.60 4.57
CA LEU A 116 4.92 -18.18 4.73
C LEU A 116 5.00 -16.84 5.47
N ASP A 117 6.07 -16.65 6.25
CA ASP A 117 6.44 -15.33 6.77
C ASP A 117 6.99 -14.42 5.66
N ILE A 118 6.07 -13.82 4.90
CA ILE A 118 6.43 -12.90 3.80
C ILE A 118 7.05 -11.60 4.29
N PHE A 119 6.99 -11.28 5.60
CA PHE A 119 7.61 -10.08 6.15
C PHE A 119 9.14 -10.19 6.19
N ASN A 120 9.65 -11.42 6.38
CA ASN A 120 11.08 -11.70 6.52
C ASN A 120 11.66 -12.57 5.39
N SER A 121 10.85 -12.91 4.37
CA SER A 121 11.30 -13.70 3.21
C SER A 121 12.00 -12.84 2.17
N GLU A 122 13.24 -13.20 1.82
CA GLU A 122 13.99 -12.54 0.73
C GLU A 122 13.35 -12.78 -0.64
N GLU A 123 12.75 -13.95 -0.86
CA GLU A 123 11.98 -14.25 -2.07
C GLU A 123 10.76 -13.32 -2.18
N ALA A 124 10.01 -13.15 -1.08
CA ALA A 124 8.85 -12.27 -1.04
C ALA A 124 9.22 -10.79 -1.22
N LYS A 125 10.43 -10.40 -0.83
CA LYS A 125 10.95 -9.05 -1.09
C LYS A 125 11.24 -8.82 -2.56
N ALA A 126 11.88 -9.78 -3.23
CA ALA A 126 12.32 -9.67 -4.61
C ALA A 126 11.17 -9.81 -5.62
N GLU A 127 10.29 -10.80 -5.42
CA GLU A 127 9.22 -11.16 -6.32
C GLU A 127 7.86 -11.16 -5.63
N TYR A 128 6.78 -10.96 -6.41
CA TYR A 128 5.43 -11.02 -5.87
C TYR A 128 5.00 -12.49 -5.76
N LEU A 129 4.79 -12.95 -4.52
CA LEU A 129 4.20 -14.24 -4.24
C LEU A 129 2.68 -14.08 -4.10
N GLN A 130 1.93 -14.91 -4.82
CA GLN A 130 0.48 -14.97 -4.67
C GLN A 130 0.11 -15.57 -3.30
N PRO A 131 -1.03 -15.15 -2.70
CA PRO A 131 -1.50 -15.75 -1.46
C PRO A 131 -1.80 -17.24 -1.66
N ASP A 132 -1.35 -18.06 -0.72
CA ASP A 132 -1.46 -19.52 -0.77
C ASP A 132 -2.54 -20.09 0.16
N LEU A 133 -3.11 -19.25 1.05
CA LEU A 133 -4.20 -19.64 1.95
C LEU A 133 -5.57 -19.15 1.46
N ILE A 134 -5.81 -17.83 1.54
CA ILE A 134 -7.08 -17.19 1.19
C ILE A 134 -6.78 -16.09 0.16
N PRO A 135 -7.50 -16.01 -0.96
CA PRO A 135 -7.33 -14.90 -1.91
C PRO A 135 -7.85 -13.57 -1.35
N PHE A 136 -7.45 -12.47 -2.00
CA PHE A 136 -7.99 -11.13 -1.72
C PHE A 136 -9.23 -10.88 -2.62
N ASP A 137 -10.38 -11.49 -2.28
CA ASP A 137 -11.65 -11.39 -3.03
C ASP A 137 -12.60 -10.33 -2.44
#